data_AF-A0A3B5LPA0-F1
#
_entry.id   AF-A0A3B5LPA0-F1
#
_cell.length_a   1.000
_cell.length_b   1.000
_cell.length_c   1.000
_cell.angle_alpha   90.00
_cell.angle_beta   90.00
_cell.angle_gamma   90.00
#
_symmetry.space_group_name_H-M   'P 1'
#
loop_
_entity.id
_entity.type
_entity.pdbx_description
1 polymer ?
#
loop_
_entity_poly.entity_id
_entity_poly.type
_entity_poly.pdbx_seq_one_letter_code
_entity_poly.pdbx_strand_id
1 'polypeptide(L)'
;MFKMSAFRCTKLDISPNVLKRLVCIAVHNCVLLCVFLSHKLLKYTKFVCILKPSLHGSESIMLWGGFSLVEGAAFTGSFLWKSRRIGIWSRPRGENLLDSGAPFYDTYKTLDGKYLAVGAIETEFYDQLLKGLELDAGELPPQMSFSDWPELKQLFTERFASKTQADWLMIFDGTDACVTPVLSFDQVSSHPHNRERGSFMKDSSGEEFPRPAPVLSRTPAEPCLASDPAVGEHTVEVLLDYGYTSAEIDEMLAAGVVQCNAGKAKL
;
A
#
# COMPACT_ATOMS: atom_id res chain seq x y z
N MET A 1 46.62 -1.23 -2.08
CA MET A 1 46.11 -1.51 -3.44
C MET A 1 45.32 -2.82 -3.38
N PHE A 2 44.07 -2.76 -2.94
CA PHE A 2 43.15 -3.90 -2.91
C PHE A 2 42.07 -3.66 -3.98
N LYS A 3 42.00 -4.57 -4.96
CA LYS A 3 41.03 -4.55 -6.06
C LYS A 3 39.64 -4.85 -5.51
N MET A 4 38.71 -3.91 -5.66
CA MET A 4 37.28 -4.18 -5.58
C MET A 4 36.83 -4.87 -6.87
N SER A 5 36.49 -6.15 -6.77
CA SER A 5 35.80 -6.89 -7.82
C SER A 5 34.36 -6.42 -7.89
N ALA A 6 33.96 -5.87 -9.03
CA ALA A 6 32.60 -5.43 -9.30
C ALA A 6 31.62 -6.61 -9.23
N PHE A 7 30.63 -6.53 -8.34
CA PHE A 7 29.41 -7.32 -8.49
C PHE A 7 28.67 -6.79 -9.72
N ARG A 8 28.59 -7.61 -10.76
CA ARG A 8 27.73 -7.37 -11.92
C ARG A 8 26.28 -7.31 -11.42
N CYS A 9 25.69 -6.13 -11.44
CA CYS A 9 24.25 -5.95 -11.40
C CYS A 9 23.71 -6.48 -12.73
N THR A 10 23.28 -7.74 -12.77
CA THR A 10 22.50 -8.27 -13.89
C THR A 10 21.24 -7.43 -14.01
N LYS A 11 21.09 -6.81 -15.19
CA LYS A 11 19.95 -5.99 -15.61
C LYS A 11 18.65 -6.58 -15.08
N LEU A 12 18.02 -5.87 -14.15
CA LEU A 12 16.58 -5.94 -13.94
C LEU A 12 15.96 -5.43 -15.24
N ASP A 13 15.49 -6.35 -16.08
CA ASP A 13 14.70 -6.04 -17.27
C ASP A 13 13.30 -5.60 -16.82
N ILE A 14 13.25 -4.38 -16.25
CA ILE A 14 12.01 -3.70 -15.92
C ILE A 14 11.70 -2.83 -17.12
N SER A 15 10.62 -3.16 -17.83
CA SER A 15 10.08 -2.31 -18.89
C SER A 15 10.04 -0.84 -18.43
N PRO A 16 10.54 0.12 -19.23
CA PRO A 16 10.56 1.55 -18.88
C PRO A 16 9.19 2.11 -18.45
N ASN A 17 8.10 1.42 -18.78
CA ASN A 17 6.72 1.82 -18.47
C ASN A 17 6.28 1.45 -17.04
N VAL A 18 6.96 0.52 -16.35
CA VAL A 18 6.52 0.02 -15.03
C VAL A 18 6.98 0.91 -13.88
N LEU A 19 8.14 1.57 -13.99
CA LEU A 19 8.66 2.45 -12.94
C LEU A 19 7.91 3.80 -12.88
N LYS A 20 7.27 4.22 -13.98
CA LYS A 20 6.62 5.53 -14.13
C LYS A 20 5.18 5.60 -13.55
N ARG A 21 4.55 4.46 -13.23
CA ARG A 21 3.14 4.40 -12.79
C ARG A 21 2.93 4.36 -11.27
N LEU A 22 3.98 4.57 -10.47
CA LEU A 22 3.98 4.28 -9.02
C LEU A 22 3.63 5.45 -8.08
N VAL A 23 3.23 6.63 -8.60
CA VAL A 23 3.12 7.86 -7.78
C VAL A 23 1.71 8.16 -7.23
N CYS A 24 0.66 7.44 -7.61
CA CYS A 24 -0.70 7.71 -7.10
C CYS A 24 -1.28 6.53 -6.30
N ILE A 25 -1.01 6.48 -5.00
CA ILE A 25 -1.79 5.66 -4.06
C ILE A 25 -2.21 6.50 -2.84
N ALA A 26 -3.53 6.65 -2.73
CA ALA A 26 -4.38 7.19 -1.68
C ALA A 26 -3.76 7.51 -0.31
N VAL A 27 -3.84 8.80 0.06
CA VAL A 27 -3.88 9.25 1.46
C VAL A 27 -5.35 9.49 1.82
N HIS A 28 -6.06 8.45 2.28
CA HIS A 28 -7.29 8.61 3.06
C HIS A 28 -7.53 7.32 3.88
N ASN A 29 -6.85 7.22 5.03
CA ASN A 29 -7.29 6.56 6.27
C ASN A 29 -6.11 6.42 7.26
N CYS A 30 -5.86 7.46 8.06
CA CYS A 30 -4.76 7.44 9.05
C CYS A 30 -4.94 6.38 10.14
N VAL A 31 -6.17 6.02 10.53
CA VAL A 31 -6.40 5.14 11.69
C VAL A 31 -6.03 3.68 11.38
N LEU A 32 -6.52 3.13 10.27
CA LEU A 32 -6.15 1.76 9.84
C LEU A 32 -4.65 1.67 9.53
N LEU A 33 -4.10 2.71 8.89
CA LEU A 33 -2.68 2.75 8.54
C LEU A 33 -1.80 2.59 9.79
N CYS A 34 -2.13 3.25 10.91
CA CYS A 34 -1.38 3.15 12.15
C CYS A 34 -1.41 1.73 12.74
N VAL A 35 -2.57 1.06 12.75
CA VAL A 35 -2.70 -0.32 13.23
C VAL A 35 -1.81 -1.26 12.40
N PHE A 36 -1.85 -1.15 11.07
CA PHE A 36 -1.04 -1.99 10.20
C PHE A 36 0.46 -1.69 10.30
N LEU A 37 0.84 -0.42 10.43
CA LEU A 37 2.24 -0.01 10.57
C LEU A 37 2.84 -0.45 11.90
N SER A 38 2.10 -0.32 13.00
CA SER A 38 2.55 -0.82 14.31
C SER A 38 2.73 -2.33 14.28
N HIS A 39 1.85 -3.06 13.59
CA HIS A 39 2.05 -4.49 13.37
C HIS A 39 3.27 -4.81 12.50
N LYS A 40 3.55 -4.01 11.45
CA LYS A 40 4.78 -4.13 10.65
C LYS A 40 6.03 -3.86 11.48
N LEU A 41 6.05 -2.79 12.28
CA LEU A 41 7.17 -2.46 13.17
C LEU A 41 7.41 -3.59 14.18
N LEU A 42 6.36 -4.16 14.77
CA LEU A 42 6.45 -5.33 15.64
C LEU A 42 7.10 -6.53 14.93
N LYS A 43 6.71 -6.81 13.68
CA LYS A 43 7.31 -7.88 12.85
C LYS A 43 8.79 -7.61 12.56
N TYR A 44 9.17 -6.37 12.24
CA TYR A 44 10.57 -6.00 12.04
C TYR A 44 11.40 -6.17 13.31
N THR A 45 10.89 -5.72 14.46
CA THR A 45 11.57 -5.90 15.75
C THR A 45 11.75 -7.38 16.06
N LYS A 46 10.72 -8.22 15.88
CA LYS A 46 10.83 -9.68 16.04
C LYS A 46 11.90 -10.27 15.12
N PHE A 47 11.98 -9.86 13.86
CA PHE A 47 12.99 -10.36 12.92
C PHE A 47 14.42 -10.01 13.35
N VAL A 48 14.68 -8.76 13.76
CA VAL A 48 15.99 -8.34 14.28
C VAL A 48 16.35 -9.11 15.55
N CYS A 49 15.38 -9.37 16.42
CA CYS A 49 15.57 -10.13 17.66
C CYS A 49 15.81 -11.62 17.43
N ILE A 50 15.36 -12.23 16.33
CA ILE A 50 15.72 -13.61 15.98
C ILE A 50 17.19 -13.68 15.53
N LEU A 51 17.66 -12.66 14.82
CA LEU A 51 19.04 -12.62 14.29
C LEU A 51 20.09 -12.31 15.36
N LYS A 52 19.76 -11.53 16.39
CA LYS A 52 20.74 -11.04 17.38
C LYS A 52 21.32 -12.14 18.32
N PRO A 53 20.52 -13.05 18.89
CA PRO A 53 21.01 -14.17 19.69
C PRO A 53 21.87 -15.14 18.87
N SER A 54 21.54 -15.33 17.58
CA SER A 54 22.31 -16.16 16.66
C SER A 54 23.74 -15.63 16.42
N LEU A 55 24.01 -14.36 16.75
CA LEU A 55 25.32 -13.73 16.58
C LEU A 55 26.10 -13.57 17.89
N HIS A 56 25.45 -13.59 19.05
CA HIS A 56 26.09 -13.22 20.33
C HIS A 56 25.87 -14.23 21.48
N GLY A 57 25.23 -15.38 21.24
CA GLY A 57 25.16 -16.48 22.22
C GLY A 57 24.46 -16.14 23.55
N SER A 58 23.80 -14.99 23.63
CA SER A 58 23.09 -14.52 24.81
C SER A 58 21.63 -14.25 24.46
N GLU A 59 20.72 -14.76 25.29
CA GLU A 59 19.30 -14.47 25.20
C GLU A 59 19.11 -12.97 25.35
N SER A 60 18.65 -12.33 24.27
CA SER A 60 18.30 -10.92 24.30
C SER A 60 16.96 -10.81 25.02
N ILE A 61 16.99 -10.60 26.33
CA ILE A 61 15.80 -10.24 27.11
C ILE A 61 15.31 -8.90 26.54
N MET A 62 14.11 -8.93 25.96
CA MET A 62 13.42 -7.73 25.51
C MET A 62 13.23 -6.82 26.73
N LEU A 63 13.90 -5.66 26.78
CA LEU A 63 13.27 -4.52 27.42
C LEU A 63 12.05 -4.22 26.55
N TRP A 64 10.88 -4.66 26.98
CA TRP A 64 9.61 -4.35 26.34
C TRP A 64 9.44 -2.83 26.32
N GLY A 65 9.99 -2.17 25.31
CA GLY A 65 9.65 -0.81 24.97
C GLY A 65 8.19 -0.81 24.53
N GLY A 66 7.34 -0.03 25.20
CA GLY A 66 5.95 0.13 24.80
C GLY A 66 5.86 0.60 23.35
N PHE A 67 4.89 0.07 22.59
CA PHE A 67 4.57 0.57 21.26
C PHE A 67 3.42 1.56 21.38
N SER A 68 3.65 2.82 21.01
CA SER A 68 2.60 3.83 20.92
C SER A 68 2.10 3.95 19.49
N LEU A 69 0.80 3.74 19.28
CA LEU A 69 0.15 4.00 17.98
C LEU A 69 0.31 5.46 17.57
N VAL A 70 0.31 6.38 18.55
CA VAL A 70 0.45 7.83 18.32
C VAL A 70 1.86 8.16 17.82
N GLU A 71 2.89 7.55 18.41
CA GLU A 71 4.27 7.74 17.95
C GLU A 71 4.50 7.09 16.58
N GLY A 72 3.90 5.93 16.32
CA GLY A 72 3.90 5.29 14.99
C GLY A 72 3.23 6.16 13.91
N ALA A 73 2.10 6.78 14.25
CA ALA A 73 1.42 7.75 13.39
C ALA A 73 2.33 8.96 13.10
N ALA A 74 2.94 9.52 14.14
CA ALA A 74 3.83 10.67 14.01
C ALA A 74 5.06 10.34 13.15
N PHE A 75 5.66 9.15 13.33
CA PHE A 75 6.81 8.70 12.58
C PHE A 75 6.50 8.52 11.09
N THR A 76 5.35 7.91 10.77
CA THR A 76 4.93 7.71 9.37
C THR A 76 4.49 9.00 8.69
N GLY A 77 4.00 9.97 9.47
CA GLY A 77 3.81 11.35 9.04
C GLY A 77 5.10 12.19 8.94
N SER A 78 6.30 11.63 9.17
CA SER A 78 7.54 12.41 9.24
C SER A 78 7.86 13.23 7.98
N PHE A 79 7.47 12.74 6.79
CA PHE A 79 7.56 13.53 5.56
C PHE A 79 6.75 14.82 5.66
N LEU A 80 5.49 14.73 6.10
CA LEU A 80 4.60 15.89 6.28
C LEU A 80 5.19 16.89 7.26
N TRP A 81 5.71 16.42 8.40
CA TRP A 81 6.36 17.28 9.40
C TRP A 81 7.58 18.01 8.86
N LYS A 82 8.47 17.28 8.16
CA LYS A 82 9.71 17.85 7.60
C LYS A 82 9.43 18.79 6.43
N SER A 83 8.45 18.46 5.60
CA SER A 83 8.15 19.18 4.37
C SER A 83 7.44 20.52 4.61
N ARG A 84 6.86 20.75 5.81
CA ARG A 84 6.33 22.08 6.20
C ARG A 84 7.37 23.19 6.06
N ARG A 85 8.64 22.91 6.38
CA ARG A 85 9.73 23.90 6.34
C ARG A 85 10.11 24.33 4.92
N ILE A 86 9.83 23.50 3.93
CA ILE A 86 10.09 23.76 2.50
C ILE A 86 8.79 24.07 1.74
N GLY A 87 7.71 24.41 2.46
CA GLY A 87 6.47 24.91 1.88
C GLY A 87 5.49 23.84 1.38
N ILE A 88 5.91 22.60 1.15
CA ILE A 88 5.09 21.53 0.56
C ILE A 88 3.83 21.23 1.38
N TRP A 89 3.90 21.25 2.72
CA TRP A 89 2.78 20.91 3.62
C TRP A 89 2.53 22.00 4.69
N SER A 90 2.65 23.26 4.29
CA SER A 90 2.61 24.43 5.18
C SER A 90 1.24 25.11 5.29
N ARG A 91 0.26 24.70 4.49
CA ARG A 91 -1.06 25.33 4.30
C ARG A 91 -2.21 24.50 4.91
N PRO A 92 -3.44 25.03 5.00
CA PRO A 92 -4.61 24.25 5.35
C PRO A 92 -4.80 23.01 4.48
N ARG A 93 -5.59 22.05 4.98
CA ARG A 93 -5.91 20.81 4.25
C ARG A 93 -6.57 21.16 2.91
N GLY A 94 -6.12 20.51 1.83
CA GLY A 94 -6.65 20.69 0.48
C GLY A 94 -6.09 21.91 -0.25
N GLU A 95 -5.07 22.56 0.32
CA GLU A 95 -4.41 23.74 -0.27
C GLU A 95 -2.89 23.54 -0.43
N ASN A 96 -2.37 22.36 -0.09
CA ASN A 96 -0.98 21.99 -0.23
C ASN A 96 -0.68 21.36 -1.58
N LEU A 97 0.62 21.26 -1.91
CA LEU A 97 1.06 20.72 -3.20
C LEU A 97 0.64 19.26 -3.41
N LEU A 98 0.56 18.46 -2.34
CA LEU A 98 0.41 17.00 -2.39
C LEU A 98 -0.84 16.49 -1.66
N ASP A 99 -1.82 17.36 -1.39
CA ASP A 99 -3.03 17.02 -0.63
C ASP A 99 -4.32 17.42 -1.34
N SER A 100 -4.31 17.40 -2.68
CA SER A 100 -5.36 17.92 -3.56
C SER A 100 -5.47 19.45 -3.61
N GLY A 101 -4.44 20.20 -3.22
CA GLY A 101 -4.39 21.65 -3.46
C GLY A 101 -3.99 22.00 -4.89
N ALA A 102 -2.95 21.36 -5.41
CA ALA A 102 -2.44 21.60 -6.75
C ALA A 102 -3.34 20.99 -7.85
N PRO A 103 -3.68 21.73 -8.92
CA PRO A 103 -4.50 21.22 -10.03
C PRO A 103 -3.89 20.01 -10.75
N PHE A 104 -2.57 19.91 -10.78
CA PHE A 104 -1.83 18.81 -11.38
C PHE A 104 -1.49 17.68 -10.38
N TYR A 105 -2.06 17.73 -9.16
CA TYR A 105 -1.97 16.68 -8.15
C TYR A 105 -3.33 16.49 -7.44
N ASP A 106 -4.33 16.01 -8.18
CA ASP A 106 -5.72 15.88 -7.73
C ASP A 106 -6.44 14.72 -8.44
N THR A 107 -7.69 14.47 -8.06
CA THR A 107 -8.59 13.54 -8.72
C THR A 107 -9.73 14.28 -9.42
N TYR A 108 -9.98 13.97 -10.68
CA TYR A 108 -11.00 14.62 -11.49
C TYR A 108 -12.08 13.66 -11.94
N LYS A 109 -13.33 14.11 -11.83
CA LYS A 109 -14.50 13.36 -12.31
C LYS A 109 -14.62 13.48 -13.83
N THR A 110 -14.89 12.37 -14.50
CA THR A 110 -15.07 12.29 -15.95
C THR A 110 -16.55 12.33 -16.34
N LEU A 111 -16.83 12.43 -17.64
CA LEU A 111 -18.21 12.50 -18.18
C LEU A 111 -19.10 11.33 -17.73
N ASP A 112 -18.52 10.13 -17.67
CA ASP A 112 -19.20 8.88 -17.25
C ASP A 112 -19.27 8.71 -15.72
N GLY A 113 -18.93 9.75 -14.95
CA GLY A 113 -19.01 9.77 -13.50
C GLY A 113 -17.91 9.00 -12.77
N LYS A 114 -16.95 8.44 -13.52
CA LYS A 114 -15.72 7.83 -12.98
C LYS A 114 -14.68 8.90 -12.69
N TYR A 115 -13.50 8.49 -12.25
CA TYR A 115 -12.44 9.41 -11.81
C TYR A 115 -11.08 9.04 -12.39
N LEU A 116 -10.27 10.06 -12.66
CA LEU A 116 -8.85 9.95 -12.98
C LEU A 116 -8.04 10.62 -11.88
N ALA A 117 -6.94 10.00 -11.47
CA ALA A 117 -5.94 10.58 -10.59
C ALA A 117 -4.80 11.17 -11.43
N VAL A 118 -4.41 12.40 -11.12
CA VAL A 118 -3.34 13.15 -11.78
C VAL A 118 -2.24 13.41 -10.77
N GLY A 119 -0.98 13.17 -11.16
CA GLY A 119 0.19 13.45 -10.34
C GLY A 119 1.37 13.97 -11.15
N ALA A 120 1.15 15.03 -11.92
CA ALA A 120 2.11 15.63 -12.86
C ALA A 120 2.84 16.83 -12.24
N ILE A 121 3.69 16.59 -11.24
CA ILE A 121 4.38 17.66 -10.49
C ILE A 121 5.56 18.21 -11.31
N GLU A 122 6.31 17.32 -11.94
CA GLU A 122 7.46 17.65 -12.77
C GLU A 122 7.01 18.33 -14.07
N THR A 123 7.72 19.38 -14.48
CA THR A 123 7.34 20.21 -15.64
C THR A 123 7.16 19.39 -16.92
N GLU A 124 8.03 18.41 -17.18
CA GLU A 124 7.92 17.55 -18.37
C GLU A 124 6.61 16.76 -18.40
N PHE A 125 6.13 16.30 -17.24
CA PHE A 125 4.87 15.56 -17.12
C PHE A 125 3.67 16.51 -17.19
N TYR A 126 3.79 17.70 -16.60
CA TYR A 126 2.79 18.76 -16.70
C TYR A 126 2.55 19.20 -18.15
N ASP A 127 3.62 19.35 -18.93
CA ASP A 127 3.51 19.69 -20.35
C ASP A 127 2.78 18.60 -21.15
N GLN A 128 3.03 17.32 -20.86
CA GLN A 128 2.27 16.22 -21.46
C GLN A 128 0.80 16.22 -21.02
N LEU A 129 0.53 16.55 -19.76
CA LEU A 129 -0.83 16.70 -19.26
C LEU A 129 -1.58 17.80 -20.01
N LEU A 130 -1.00 19.01 -20.11
CA LEU A 130 -1.61 20.12 -20.85
C LEU A 130 -1.86 19.78 -22.31
N LYS A 131 -0.89 19.13 -22.97
CA LYS A 131 -1.05 18.66 -24.34
C LYS A 131 -2.22 17.68 -24.49
N GLY A 132 -2.35 16.71 -23.58
CA GLY A 132 -3.47 15.76 -23.59
C GLY A 132 -4.82 16.42 -23.27
N LEU A 133 -4.83 17.45 -22.42
CA LEU A 133 -6.00 18.27 -22.14
C LEU A 133 -6.32 19.29 -23.23
N GLU A 134 -5.48 19.41 -24.26
CA GLU A 134 -5.56 20.42 -25.33
C GLU A 134 -5.58 21.85 -24.77
N LEU A 135 -4.75 22.12 -23.77
CA LEU A 135 -4.57 23.43 -23.16
C LEU A 135 -3.21 24.02 -23.57
N ASP A 136 -3.18 25.30 -23.95
CA ASP A 136 -1.94 26.00 -24.27
C ASP A 136 -1.29 26.55 -23.00
N ALA A 137 -0.07 26.10 -22.71
CA ALA A 137 0.71 26.59 -21.57
C ALA A 137 0.96 28.11 -21.62
N GLY A 138 0.98 28.72 -22.82
CA GLY A 138 1.16 30.16 -23.00
C GLY A 138 -0.05 31.00 -22.55
N GLU A 139 -1.23 30.40 -22.46
CA GLU A 139 -2.47 31.06 -22.03
C GLU A 139 -2.80 30.79 -20.55
N LEU A 140 -2.01 29.93 -19.89
CA LEU A 140 -2.24 29.54 -18.50
C LEU A 140 -1.30 30.26 -17.53
N PRO A 141 -1.75 30.49 -16.29
CA PRO A 141 -0.86 30.90 -15.21
C PRO A 141 0.29 29.89 -14.99
N PRO A 142 1.44 30.34 -14.44
CA PRO A 142 2.55 29.46 -14.13
C PRO A 142 2.13 28.31 -13.21
N GLN A 143 2.62 27.09 -13.49
CA GLN A 143 2.27 25.86 -12.75
C GLN A 143 2.34 26.04 -11.22
N MET A 144 3.41 26.66 -10.69
CA MET A 144 3.61 26.83 -9.25
C MET A 144 3.00 28.12 -8.69
N SER A 145 2.09 28.77 -9.41
CA SER A 145 1.36 29.94 -8.94
C SER A 145 0.17 29.54 -8.09
N PHE A 146 0.40 29.44 -6.79
CA PHE A 146 -0.60 28.98 -5.84
C PHE A 146 -1.86 29.86 -5.75
N SER A 147 -1.77 31.16 -6.06
CA SER A 147 -2.93 32.05 -6.08
C SER A 147 -3.90 31.69 -7.21
N ASP A 148 -3.37 31.09 -8.28
CA ASP A 148 -4.09 30.85 -9.53
C ASP A 148 -4.58 29.39 -9.62
N TRP A 149 -4.18 28.54 -8.67
CA TRP A 149 -4.61 27.16 -8.56
C TRP A 149 -6.13 26.96 -8.51
N PRO A 150 -6.92 27.79 -7.79
CA PRO A 150 -8.38 27.65 -7.81
C PRO A 150 -8.98 27.75 -9.22
N GLU A 151 -8.50 28.70 -10.02
CA GLU A 151 -8.95 28.91 -11.41
C GLU A 151 -8.49 27.75 -12.32
N LEU A 152 -7.21 27.38 -12.24
CA LEU A 152 -6.66 26.25 -12.99
C LEU A 152 -7.38 24.93 -12.66
N LYS A 153 -7.75 24.73 -11.40
CA LYS A 153 -8.50 23.54 -10.97
C LYS A 153 -9.90 23.49 -11.56
N GLN A 154 -10.58 24.63 -11.63
CA GLN A 154 -11.88 24.72 -12.29
C GLN A 154 -11.74 24.34 -13.78
N LEU A 155 -10.76 24.92 -14.47
CA LEU A 155 -10.48 24.60 -15.87
C LEU A 155 -10.19 23.10 -16.06
N PHE A 156 -9.31 22.50 -15.25
CA PHE A 156 -9.00 21.08 -15.34
C PHE A 156 -10.24 20.22 -15.07
N THR A 157 -11.05 20.59 -14.09
CA THR A 157 -12.31 19.90 -13.78
C THR A 157 -13.25 19.90 -14.97
N GLU A 158 -13.45 21.05 -15.61
CA GLU A 158 -14.28 21.19 -16.80
C GLU A 158 -13.73 20.37 -17.98
N ARG A 159 -12.41 20.41 -18.20
CA ARG A 159 -11.75 19.60 -19.23
C ARG A 159 -11.96 18.12 -18.98
N PHE A 160 -11.61 17.59 -17.81
CA PHE A 160 -11.79 16.17 -17.51
C PHE A 160 -13.25 15.70 -17.58
N ALA A 161 -14.20 16.57 -17.23
CA ALA A 161 -15.62 16.27 -17.33
C ALA A 161 -16.15 16.17 -18.78
N SER A 162 -15.37 16.61 -19.78
CA SER A 162 -15.81 16.64 -21.19
C SER A 162 -15.73 15.30 -21.93
N LYS A 163 -14.98 14.31 -21.42
CA LYS A 163 -14.85 12.97 -22.03
C LYS A 163 -14.98 11.88 -20.99
N THR A 164 -15.24 10.65 -21.44
CA THR A 164 -15.31 9.49 -20.54
C THR A 164 -13.92 9.11 -20.02
N GLN A 165 -13.86 8.36 -18.93
CA GLN A 165 -12.58 7.83 -18.43
C GLN A 165 -11.84 7.03 -19.51
N ALA A 166 -12.54 6.22 -20.31
CA ALA A 166 -11.92 5.41 -21.35
C ALA A 166 -11.27 6.26 -22.45
N ASP A 167 -11.92 7.35 -22.87
CA ASP A 167 -11.37 8.27 -23.87
C ASP A 167 -10.10 8.94 -23.36
N TRP A 168 -10.10 9.41 -22.10
CA TRP A 168 -8.91 9.99 -21.49
C TRP A 168 -7.77 8.98 -21.35
N LEU A 169 -8.09 7.73 -20.98
CA LEU A 169 -7.07 6.69 -20.92
C LEU A 169 -6.45 6.44 -22.30
N MET A 170 -7.23 6.49 -23.39
CA MET A 170 -6.65 6.40 -24.73
C MET A 170 -5.75 7.58 -25.08
N ILE A 171 -6.09 8.80 -24.64
CA ILE A 171 -5.29 10.01 -24.87
C ILE A 171 -3.96 9.95 -24.10
N PHE A 172 -4.00 9.51 -22.85
CA PHE A 172 -2.84 9.49 -21.96
C PHE A 172 -2.05 8.19 -21.99
N ASP A 173 -2.56 7.12 -22.62
CA ASP A 173 -1.80 5.87 -22.72
C ASP A 173 -0.51 6.05 -23.51
N GLY A 174 0.57 5.47 -23.00
CA GLY A 174 1.92 5.65 -23.53
C GLY A 174 2.53 7.04 -23.34
N THR A 175 1.84 7.98 -22.67
CA THR A 175 2.39 9.30 -22.34
C THR A 175 2.99 9.32 -20.93
N ASP A 176 3.84 10.31 -20.67
CA ASP A 176 4.42 10.58 -19.36
C ASP A 176 3.57 11.59 -18.54
N ALA A 177 2.29 11.77 -18.86
CA ALA A 177 1.42 12.76 -18.20
C ALA A 177 1.01 12.42 -16.74
N CYS A 178 1.46 11.28 -16.20
CA CYS A 178 1.13 10.82 -14.85
C CYS A 178 -0.39 10.81 -14.53
N VAL A 179 -1.21 10.41 -15.50
CA VAL A 179 -2.67 10.23 -15.34
C VAL A 179 -3.00 8.75 -15.23
N THR A 180 -3.79 8.38 -14.23
CA THR A 180 -4.18 6.97 -13.99
C THR A 180 -5.67 6.84 -13.65
N PRO A 181 -6.31 5.70 -13.96
CA PRO A 181 -7.69 5.49 -13.57
C PRO A 181 -7.81 5.23 -12.07
N VAL A 182 -8.80 5.85 -11.43
CA VAL A 182 -9.26 5.43 -10.10
C VAL A 182 -10.14 4.19 -10.29
N LEU A 183 -9.65 3.06 -9.80
CA LEU A 183 -10.32 1.76 -9.93
C LEU A 183 -11.29 1.52 -8.76
N SER A 184 -12.43 0.90 -9.06
CA SER A 184 -13.29 0.29 -8.04
C SER A 184 -12.69 -1.02 -7.52
N PHE A 185 -13.13 -1.48 -6.35
CA PHE A 185 -12.66 -2.73 -5.73
C PHE A 185 -12.72 -3.93 -6.68
N ASP A 186 -13.83 -4.10 -7.41
CA ASP A 186 -14.05 -5.21 -8.35
C ASP A 186 -13.10 -5.18 -9.56
N GLN A 187 -12.49 -4.04 -9.84
CA GLN A 187 -11.57 -3.86 -10.96
C GLN A 187 -10.10 -4.04 -10.58
N VAL A 188 -9.77 -3.96 -9.27
CA VAL A 188 -8.38 -3.89 -8.81
C VAL A 188 -7.62 -5.17 -9.18
N SER A 189 -8.17 -6.35 -8.87
CA SER A 189 -7.50 -7.64 -9.13
C SER A 189 -7.33 -7.91 -10.63
N SER A 190 -8.25 -7.41 -11.44
CA SER A 190 -8.29 -7.59 -12.90
C SER A 190 -7.36 -6.64 -13.66
N HIS A 191 -6.88 -5.57 -13.04
CA HIS A 191 -6.02 -4.58 -13.71
C HIS A 191 -4.73 -5.23 -14.23
N PRO A 192 -4.27 -4.94 -15.47
CA PRO A 192 -3.13 -5.63 -16.09
C PRO A 192 -1.88 -5.72 -15.21
N HIS A 193 -1.50 -4.62 -14.54
CA HIS A 193 -0.36 -4.59 -13.62
C HIS A 193 -0.50 -5.57 -12.44
N ASN A 194 -1.71 -5.66 -11.85
CA ASN A 194 -1.95 -6.51 -10.69
C ASN A 194 -2.03 -7.99 -11.09
N ARG A 195 -2.56 -8.27 -12.28
CA ARG A 195 -2.52 -9.61 -12.89
C ARG A 195 -1.10 -10.06 -13.19
N GLU A 196 -0.29 -9.21 -13.83
CA GLU A 196 1.11 -9.52 -14.15
C GLU A 196 1.93 -9.81 -12.90
N ARG A 197 1.71 -9.07 -11.81
CA ARG A 197 2.39 -9.31 -10.53
C ARG A 197 1.83 -10.46 -9.69
N GLY A 198 0.67 -11.01 -10.04
CA GLY A 198 -0.05 -11.93 -9.15
C GLY A 198 -0.28 -11.31 -7.77
N SER A 199 -0.69 -10.03 -7.74
CA SER A 199 -0.86 -9.25 -6.51
C SER A 199 -2.05 -9.69 -5.66
N PHE A 200 -2.99 -10.43 -6.25
CA PHE A 200 -4.18 -10.97 -5.60
C PHE A 200 -4.24 -12.47 -5.82
N MET A 201 -4.83 -13.17 -4.86
CA MET A 201 -5.02 -14.62 -4.87
C MET A 201 -6.42 -14.96 -4.37
N LYS A 202 -6.85 -16.19 -4.63
CA LYS A 202 -8.14 -16.73 -4.21
C LYS A 202 -7.96 -17.81 -3.16
N ASP A 203 -8.83 -17.83 -2.16
CA ASP A 203 -8.88 -18.92 -1.19
C ASP A 203 -9.62 -20.14 -1.77
N SER A 204 -9.87 -21.13 -0.92
CA SER A 204 -10.64 -22.33 -1.28
C SER A 204 -12.13 -22.05 -1.54
N SER A 205 -12.68 -20.93 -1.04
CA SER A 205 -14.06 -20.50 -1.27
C SER A 205 -14.23 -19.66 -2.56
N GLY A 206 -13.11 -19.22 -3.15
CA GLY A 206 -13.07 -18.37 -4.34
C GLY A 206 -13.01 -16.86 -4.04
N GLU A 207 -12.93 -16.47 -2.76
CA GLU A 207 -12.81 -15.08 -2.31
C GLU A 207 -11.42 -14.52 -2.63
N GLU A 208 -11.36 -13.32 -3.19
CA GLU A 208 -10.12 -12.65 -3.55
C GLU A 208 -9.53 -11.85 -2.39
N PHE A 209 -8.24 -12.02 -2.15
CA PHE A 209 -7.50 -11.25 -1.15
C PHE A 209 -6.10 -10.87 -1.63
N PRO A 210 -5.50 -9.78 -1.10
CA PRO A 210 -4.18 -9.36 -1.51
C PRO A 210 -3.11 -10.39 -1.09
N ARG A 211 -2.21 -10.71 -2.02
CA ARG A 211 -1.06 -11.57 -1.74
C ARG A 211 -0.13 -10.88 -0.72
N PRO A 212 0.32 -11.57 0.34
CA PRO A 212 1.27 -11.02 1.29
C PRO A 212 2.55 -10.49 0.61
N ALA A 213 3.00 -9.31 1.05
CA ALA A 213 4.20 -8.64 0.52
C ALA A 213 5.23 -8.38 1.63
N PRO A 214 6.55 -8.38 1.32
CA PRO A 214 7.15 -8.55 -0.01
C PRO A 214 7.19 -10.02 -0.48
N VAL A 215 7.12 -10.23 -1.80
CA VAL A 215 7.38 -11.54 -2.41
C VAL A 215 8.89 -11.69 -2.58
N LEU A 216 9.47 -12.68 -1.89
CA LEU A 216 10.91 -12.96 -1.95
C LEU A 216 11.22 -13.89 -3.12
N SER A 217 12.22 -13.56 -3.93
CA SER A 217 12.56 -14.35 -5.13
C SER A 217 13.17 -15.73 -4.82
N ARG A 218 13.90 -15.85 -3.71
CA ARG A 218 14.59 -17.10 -3.32
C ARG A 218 13.77 -18.01 -2.42
N THR A 219 12.88 -17.42 -1.63
CA THR A 219 12.06 -18.10 -0.62
C THR A 219 10.66 -17.50 -0.65
N PRO A 220 9.93 -17.66 -1.77
CA PRO A 220 8.57 -17.14 -1.87
C PRO A 220 7.72 -17.76 -0.75
N ALA A 221 6.98 -16.93 -0.03
CA ALA A 221 6.02 -17.42 0.94
C ALA A 221 4.85 -18.05 0.18
N GLU A 222 4.47 -19.27 0.58
CA GLU A 222 3.24 -19.93 0.17
C GLU A 222 2.17 -19.65 1.22
N PRO A 223 1.18 -18.79 0.93
CA PRO A 223 0.14 -18.44 1.91
C PRO A 223 -0.77 -19.64 2.17
N CYS A 224 -1.15 -19.83 3.43
CA CYS A 224 -2.16 -20.83 3.78
C CYS A 224 -3.51 -20.40 3.21
N LEU A 225 -4.14 -21.27 2.42
CA LEU A 225 -5.48 -21.08 1.85
C LEU A 225 -6.59 -21.79 2.64
N ALA A 226 -6.23 -22.43 3.75
CA ALA A 226 -7.19 -23.01 4.66
C ALA A 226 -8.00 -21.91 5.34
N SER A 227 -9.22 -22.23 5.75
CA SER A 227 -10.03 -21.35 6.57
C SER A 227 -9.32 -21.00 7.87
N ASP A 228 -9.60 -19.81 8.41
CA ASP A 228 -9.14 -19.45 9.74
C ASP A 228 -9.64 -20.48 10.78
N PRO A 229 -8.78 -20.87 11.74
CA PRO A 229 -9.14 -21.86 12.73
C PRO A 229 -10.31 -21.39 13.59
N ALA A 230 -11.28 -22.26 13.82
CA ALA A 230 -12.35 -21.99 14.76
C ALA A 230 -11.81 -21.91 16.19
N VAL A 231 -12.50 -21.14 17.05
CA VAL A 231 -12.15 -21.04 18.47
C VAL A 231 -12.19 -22.45 19.08
N GLY A 232 -11.05 -22.92 19.56
CA GLY A 232 -10.90 -24.22 20.19
C GLY A 232 -10.68 -25.41 19.25
N GLU A 233 -10.47 -25.19 17.95
CA GLU A 233 -10.24 -26.26 16.96
C GLU A 233 -8.99 -27.10 17.26
N HIS A 234 -7.90 -26.42 17.65
CA HIS A 234 -6.60 -27.05 17.87
C HIS A 234 -6.25 -27.23 19.36
N THR A 235 -7.21 -27.01 20.29
CA THR A 235 -6.95 -27.01 21.74
C THR A 235 -6.34 -28.31 22.23
N VAL A 236 -6.94 -29.45 21.86
CA VAL A 236 -6.49 -30.77 22.33
C VAL A 236 -5.15 -31.14 21.70
N GLU A 237 -4.99 -30.90 20.39
CA GLU A 237 -3.75 -31.15 19.65
C GLU A 237 -2.56 -30.42 20.30
N VAL A 238 -2.71 -29.11 20.52
CA VAL A 238 -1.65 -28.31 21.13
C VAL A 238 -1.37 -28.77 22.57
N LEU A 239 -2.37 -29.09 23.39
CA LEU A 239 -2.11 -29.57 24.76
C LEU A 239 -1.37 -30.91 24.80
N LEU A 240 -1.68 -31.83 23.89
CA LEU A 240 -0.95 -33.09 23.74
C LEU A 240 0.51 -32.85 23.33
N ASP A 241 0.77 -31.94 22.39
CA ASP A 241 2.11 -31.57 21.95
C ASP A 241 2.96 -30.96 23.08
N TYR A 242 2.33 -30.27 24.03
CA TYR A 242 2.97 -29.75 25.24
C TYR A 242 3.14 -30.80 26.35
N GLY A 243 2.65 -32.03 26.15
CA GLY A 243 2.86 -33.17 27.04
C GLY A 243 1.77 -33.41 28.09
N TYR A 244 0.62 -32.74 27.99
CA TYR A 244 -0.53 -33.05 28.85
C TYR A 244 -1.15 -34.39 28.47
N THR A 245 -1.60 -35.15 29.46
CA THR A 245 -2.31 -36.41 29.23
C THR A 245 -3.77 -36.15 28.87
N SER A 246 -4.41 -37.09 28.17
CA SER A 246 -5.83 -36.96 27.80
C SER A 246 -6.74 -36.78 29.04
N ALA A 247 -6.41 -37.41 30.16
CA ALA A 247 -7.16 -37.27 31.40
C ALA A 247 -7.10 -35.85 31.99
N GLU A 248 -5.92 -35.22 31.98
CA GLU A 248 -5.76 -33.83 32.42
C GLU A 248 -6.49 -32.86 31.47
N ILE A 249 -6.47 -33.13 30.17
CA ILE A 249 -7.19 -32.33 29.17
C ILE A 249 -8.71 -32.43 29.39
N ASP A 250 -9.23 -33.64 29.62
CA ASP A 250 -10.65 -33.87 29.90
C ASP A 250 -11.10 -33.15 31.18
N GLU A 251 -10.25 -33.13 32.22
CA GLU A 251 -10.50 -32.36 33.44
C GLU A 251 -10.56 -30.85 33.16
N MET A 252 -9.63 -30.31 32.36
CA MET A 252 -9.64 -28.89 31.96
C MET A 252 -10.86 -28.52 31.12
N LEU A 253 -11.31 -29.42 30.24
CA LEU A 253 -12.53 -29.25 29.44
C LEU A 253 -13.77 -29.26 30.33
N ALA A 254 -13.86 -30.22 31.26
CA ALA A 254 -14.98 -30.31 32.21
C ALA A 254 -15.04 -29.11 33.16
N ALA A 255 -13.88 -28.58 33.56
CA ALA A 255 -13.76 -27.38 34.39
C ALA A 255 -13.99 -26.07 33.60
N GLY A 256 -14.09 -26.12 32.26
CA GLY A 256 -14.27 -24.94 31.41
C GLY A 256 -13.03 -24.02 31.34
N VAL A 257 -11.86 -24.53 31.70
CA VAL A 257 -10.57 -23.81 31.61
C VAL A 257 -10.14 -23.64 30.16
N VAL A 258 -10.45 -24.65 29.34
CA VAL A 258 -10.21 -24.65 27.89
C VAL A 258 -11.49 -25.04 27.15
N GLN A 259 -11.63 -24.61 25.89
CA GLN A 259 -12.73 -24.98 25.01
C GLN A 259 -12.20 -25.82 23.86
N CYS A 260 -12.90 -26.91 23.53
CA CYS A 260 -12.68 -27.67 22.30
C CYS A 260 -13.94 -27.58 21.43
N ASN A 261 -13.78 -27.02 20.23
CA ASN A 261 -14.77 -27.13 19.17
C ASN A 261 -14.15 -27.97 18.06
N ALA A 262 -13.99 -29.27 18.30
CA ALA A 262 -13.78 -30.19 17.19
C ALA A 262 -14.99 -29.98 16.26
N GLY A 263 -14.75 -29.40 15.09
CA GLY A 263 -15.81 -29.14 14.12
C GLY A 263 -16.62 -30.43 13.98
N LYS A 264 -17.94 -30.34 14.14
CA LYS A 264 -18.84 -31.41 13.70
C LYS A 264 -18.64 -31.54 12.19
N ALA A 265 -17.62 -32.29 11.78
CA ALA A 265 -17.43 -32.70 10.41
C ALA A 265 -18.68 -33.50 10.05
N LYS A 266 -19.57 -32.88 9.27
CA LYS A 266 -20.71 -33.57 8.70
C LYS A 266 -20.15 -34.68 7.81
N LEU A 267 -20.54 -35.91 8.14
CA LEU A 267 -20.55 -37.08 7.24
C LEU A 267 -21.19 -36.73 5.90
#